data_AF-A0AAW4UKK2-F1
#
_entry.id   AF-A0AAW4UKK2-F1
#
_cell.length_a   1.000
_cell.length_b   1.000
_cell.length_c   1.000
_cell.angle_alpha   90.00
_cell.angle_beta   90.00
_cell.angle_gamma   90.00
#
_symmetry.space_group_name_H-M   'P 1'
#
loop_
_entity.id
_entity.type
_entity.pdbx_description
1 polymer ?
#
loop_
_entity_poly.entity_id
_entity_poly.type
_entity_poly.pdbx_seq_one_letter_code
_entity_poly.pdbx_strand_id
1 'polypeptide(L)'
;MLKELILEGQNRYFDSEICQNMPVSDSEIEELCKSMKETALKNTWQDSEKAKIKDVTKNTLISWGVLKDAEGKIYPTNAYALLTGKMPQMPVIQCGVFKGTNRAHFVDRREFEGSIQEQMEAAYQYVLEKINMGMTIMGMYRQDVYELPTDSIRELIANAVAHRSYLEPGNIQVALFDDRLEVTSPGMLLNNVTISKMMEGYSKPRNPAIARAFAYMKIIEKWGTGIPRLFEACEEYGLPKPELVDFDGDFRVNMYRKVKGEFGVNGVTTQTTQTHQSTQSKKSTLSDDDKKILELVHNYPSMSQREYANELGWNLDRVKYYLRKMKTQELIKRVGNSHSGYWEVLAEVNQLQN
;
A
#
# COMPACT_ATOMS: atom_id res chain seq x y z
N MET A 1 13.26 3.96 -21.35
CA MET A 1 13.14 2.61 -21.98
C MET A 1 14.39 2.07 -22.71
N LEU A 2 14.85 2.62 -23.86
CA LEU A 2 15.99 2.01 -24.62
C LEU A 2 17.30 1.91 -23.83
N LYS A 3 17.69 2.97 -23.11
CA LYS A 3 18.90 2.98 -22.27
C LYS A 3 18.88 1.87 -21.22
N GLU A 4 17.70 1.58 -20.69
CA GLU A 4 17.51 0.57 -19.65
C GLU A 4 17.63 -0.84 -20.22
N LEU A 5 17.04 -1.09 -21.40
CA LEU A 5 17.21 -2.36 -22.13
C LEU A 5 18.68 -2.64 -22.49
N ILE A 6 19.44 -1.59 -22.85
CA ILE A 6 20.88 -1.71 -23.12
C ILE A 6 21.63 -2.14 -21.85
N LEU A 7 21.32 -1.54 -20.70
CA LEU A 7 21.93 -1.91 -19.42
C LEU A 7 21.55 -3.36 -19.04
N GLU A 8 20.27 -3.73 -19.11
CA GLU A 8 19.81 -5.09 -18.83
C GLU A 8 20.50 -6.12 -19.73
N GLY A 9 20.60 -5.85 -21.04
CA GLY A 9 21.25 -6.73 -22.01
C GLY A 9 22.75 -6.92 -21.77
N GLN A 10 23.40 -5.97 -21.10
CA GLN A 10 24.81 -6.04 -20.70
C GLN A 10 25.02 -6.55 -19.27
N ASN A 11 23.94 -6.94 -18.56
CA ASN A 11 23.95 -7.25 -17.13
C ASN A 11 24.59 -6.13 -16.29
N ARG A 12 24.30 -4.89 -16.67
CA ARG A 12 24.70 -3.67 -15.98
C ARG A 12 23.47 -3.01 -15.37
N TYR A 13 23.69 -2.24 -14.31
CA TYR A 13 22.64 -1.56 -13.56
C TYR A 13 23.02 -0.11 -13.42
N PHE A 14 22.04 0.79 -13.58
CA PHE A 14 22.29 2.24 -13.50
C PHE A 14 23.01 2.62 -12.22
N ASP A 15 22.59 2.05 -11.09
CA ASP A 15 23.12 2.37 -9.77
C ASP A 15 24.58 1.94 -9.59
N SER A 16 25.05 0.96 -10.36
CA SER A 16 26.41 0.41 -10.29
C SER A 16 27.37 1.04 -11.33
N GLU A 17 26.88 1.97 -12.15
CA GLU A 17 27.70 2.73 -13.09
C GLU A 17 28.52 3.81 -12.37
N ILE A 18 29.73 4.08 -12.87
CA ILE A 18 30.60 5.13 -12.33
C ILE A 18 29.88 6.48 -12.46
N CYS A 19 29.77 7.20 -11.35
CA CYS A 19 29.25 8.55 -11.36
C CYS A 19 30.35 9.47 -11.91
N GLN A 20 30.16 9.97 -13.14
CA GLN A 20 31.18 10.77 -13.81
C GLN A 20 31.46 12.07 -13.06
N ASN A 21 32.73 12.49 -13.04
CA ASN A 21 33.19 13.74 -12.44
C ASN A 21 32.97 13.84 -10.92
N MET A 22 32.81 12.71 -10.22
CA MET A 22 32.74 12.67 -8.77
C MET A 22 34.01 11.99 -8.20
N PRO A 23 34.96 12.75 -7.62
CA PRO A 23 36.01 12.15 -6.82
C PRO A 23 35.44 11.64 -5.50
N VAL A 24 36.14 10.69 -4.87
CA VAL A 24 35.82 10.23 -3.52
C VAL A 24 37.11 10.01 -2.73
N SER A 25 37.16 10.51 -1.51
CA SER A 25 38.26 10.28 -0.57
C SER A 25 37.97 9.12 0.38
N ASP A 26 39.02 8.55 0.98
CA ASP A 26 38.87 7.47 1.96
C ASP A 26 38.05 7.91 3.20
N SER A 27 38.20 9.16 3.63
CA SER A 27 37.41 9.73 4.73
C SER A 27 35.91 9.78 4.40
N GLU A 28 35.54 10.14 3.17
CA GLU A 28 34.13 10.16 2.76
C GLU A 28 33.55 8.75 2.59
N ILE A 29 34.37 7.76 2.26
CA ILE A 29 33.98 6.35 2.24
C ILE A 29 33.72 5.85 3.67
N GLU A 30 34.59 6.21 4.62
CA GLU A 30 34.44 5.86 6.02
C GLU A 30 33.19 6.51 6.64
N GLU A 31 32.90 7.76 6.30
CA GLU A 31 31.70 8.47 6.73
C GLU A 31 30.41 7.77 6.25
N LEU A 32 30.36 7.36 4.97
CA LEU A 32 29.23 6.57 4.46
C LEU A 32 29.10 5.23 5.20
N CYS A 33 30.20 4.51 5.40
CA CYS A 33 30.19 3.23 6.14
C CYS A 33 29.62 3.41 7.55
N LYS A 34 30.03 4.46 8.25
CA LYS A 34 29.55 4.79 9.60
C LYS A 34 28.06 5.13 9.60
N SER A 35 27.61 6.02 8.71
CA SER A 35 26.20 6.42 8.58
C SER A 35 25.29 5.22 8.28
N MET A 36 25.72 4.32 7.39
CA MET A 36 24.96 3.09 7.10
C MET A 36 24.84 2.18 8.32
N LYS A 37 25.90 2.05 9.12
CA LYS A 37 25.86 1.25 10.35
C LYS A 37 24.95 1.87 11.41
N GLU A 38 25.02 3.18 11.59
CA GLU A 38 24.12 3.92 12.49
C GLU A 38 22.66 3.73 12.09
N THR A 39 22.36 3.79 10.80
CA THR A 39 21.02 3.53 10.26
C THR A 39 20.58 2.08 10.53
N ALA A 40 21.45 1.09 10.31
CA ALA A 40 21.16 -0.31 10.60
C ALA A 40 20.86 -0.54 12.10
N LEU A 41 21.61 0.11 12.99
CA LEU A 41 21.42 0.04 14.43
C LEU A 41 20.10 0.68 14.87
N LYS A 42 19.75 1.85 14.32
CA LYS A 42 18.48 2.54 14.57
C LYS A 42 17.28 1.69 14.16
N ASN A 43 17.38 1.00 13.03
CA ASN A 43 16.31 0.17 12.47
C ASN A 43 16.26 -1.24 13.07
N THR A 44 17.10 -1.55 14.07
CA THR A 44 17.10 -2.85 14.75
C THR A 44 16.63 -2.66 16.18
N TRP A 45 15.52 -3.31 16.55
CA TRP A 45 14.95 -3.17 17.89
C TRP A 45 15.78 -3.90 18.98
N GLN A 46 16.11 -5.16 18.74
CA GLN A 46 16.72 -6.04 19.74
C GLN A 46 18.23 -5.82 19.86
N ASP A 47 18.74 -5.60 21.08
CA ASP A 47 20.17 -5.36 21.31
C ASP A 47 21.05 -6.58 20.95
N SER A 48 20.51 -7.79 21.10
CA SER A 48 21.15 -9.03 20.63
C SER A 48 21.38 -9.04 19.12
N GLU A 49 20.45 -8.48 18.34
CA GLU A 49 20.58 -8.37 16.89
C GLU A 49 21.47 -7.18 16.50
N LYS A 50 21.43 -6.06 17.24
CA LYS A 50 22.36 -4.93 17.06
C LYS A 50 23.82 -5.38 17.18
N ALA A 51 24.12 -6.23 18.17
CA ALA A 51 25.47 -6.76 18.39
C ALA A 51 26.00 -7.61 17.21
N LYS A 52 25.11 -8.14 16.35
CA LYS A 52 25.48 -8.93 15.16
C LYS A 52 25.74 -8.06 13.92
N ILE A 53 25.47 -6.75 13.97
CA ILE A 53 25.66 -5.84 12.84
C ILE A 53 27.16 -5.58 12.64
N LYS A 54 27.70 -6.16 11.57
CA LYS A 54 29.11 -5.99 11.17
C LYS A 54 29.34 -4.61 10.57
N ASP A 55 30.57 -4.11 10.68
CA ASP A 55 31.01 -2.89 10.00
C ASP A 55 30.95 -3.05 8.48
N VAL A 56 30.52 -1.98 7.81
CA VAL A 56 30.70 -1.84 6.36
C VAL A 56 32.13 -1.43 6.11
N THR A 57 32.76 -2.05 5.10
CA THR A 57 34.11 -1.71 4.67
C THR A 57 34.08 -1.21 3.23
N LYS A 58 35.17 -0.55 2.79
CA LYS A 58 35.38 -0.21 1.37
C LYS A 58 35.15 -1.40 0.45
N ASN A 59 35.68 -2.58 0.80
CA ASN A 59 35.50 -3.81 0.03
C ASN A 59 34.05 -4.29 0.01
N THR A 60 33.32 -4.10 1.11
CA THR A 60 31.88 -4.38 1.15
C THR A 60 31.13 -3.49 0.15
N LEU A 61 31.41 -2.19 0.14
CA LEU A 61 30.81 -1.24 -0.81
C LEU A 61 31.14 -1.57 -2.27
N ILE A 62 32.38 -2.00 -2.56
CA ILE A 62 32.78 -2.49 -3.89
C ILE A 62 31.98 -3.74 -4.27
N SER A 63 31.87 -4.71 -3.37
CA SER A 63 31.13 -5.95 -3.63
C SER A 63 29.63 -5.72 -3.87
N TRP A 64 29.07 -4.67 -3.28
CA TRP A 64 27.69 -4.27 -3.49
C TRP A 64 27.47 -3.49 -4.77
N GLY A 65 28.53 -2.94 -5.39
CA GLY A 65 28.44 -2.04 -6.54
C GLY A 65 28.17 -0.58 -6.14
N VAL A 66 28.35 -0.22 -4.86
CA VAL A 66 28.28 1.18 -4.41
C VAL A 66 29.58 1.91 -4.75
N LEU A 67 30.72 1.22 -4.68
CA LEU A 67 31.99 1.69 -5.22
C LEU A 67 32.41 0.77 -6.38
N LYS A 68 33.30 1.25 -7.24
CA LYS A 68 33.89 0.45 -8.31
C LYS A 68 35.40 0.60 -8.31
N ASP A 69 36.10 -0.52 -8.33
CA ASP A 69 37.54 -0.56 -8.61
C ASP A 69 37.72 -0.69 -10.13
N ALA A 70 38.43 0.27 -10.72
CA ALA A 70 38.90 0.19 -12.09
C ALA A 70 40.39 0.52 -12.11
N GLU A 71 41.20 -0.48 -12.47
CA GLU A 71 42.66 -0.38 -12.59
C GLU A 71 43.36 0.07 -11.29
N GLY A 72 42.86 -0.37 -10.14
CA GLY A 72 43.44 -0.05 -8.83
C GLY A 72 43.03 1.31 -8.29
N LYS A 73 42.17 2.05 -9.01
CA LYS A 73 41.57 3.30 -8.55
C LYS A 73 40.10 3.08 -8.22
N ILE A 74 39.71 3.61 -7.07
CA ILE A 74 38.34 3.54 -6.58
C ILE A 74 37.53 4.71 -7.12
N TYR A 75 36.35 4.41 -7.64
CA TYR A 75 35.39 5.36 -8.18
C TYR A 75 34.04 5.23 -7.47
N PRO A 76 33.37 6.35 -7.15
CA PRO A 76 32.00 6.31 -6.70
C PRO A 76 31.06 5.94 -7.86
N THR A 77 30.04 5.15 -7.56
CA THR A 77 28.96 4.85 -8.51
C THR A 77 27.78 5.78 -8.31
N ASN A 78 26.77 5.69 -9.18
CA ASN A 78 25.51 6.40 -8.99
C ASN A 78 24.83 6.00 -7.67
N ALA A 79 24.97 4.77 -7.20
CA ALA A 79 24.47 4.36 -5.88
C ALA A 79 25.17 5.11 -4.75
N TYR A 80 26.50 5.30 -4.81
CA TYR A 80 27.22 6.13 -3.84
C TYR A 80 26.70 7.56 -3.86
N ALA A 81 26.56 8.14 -5.04
CA ALA A 81 26.05 9.49 -5.21
C ALA A 81 24.63 9.66 -4.63
N LEU A 82 23.75 8.69 -4.84
CA LEU A 82 22.38 8.70 -4.32
C LEU A 82 22.31 8.50 -2.79
N LEU A 83 23.13 7.58 -2.25
CA LEU A 83 23.22 7.29 -0.81
C LEU A 83 23.87 8.44 -0.03
N THR A 84 24.68 9.27 -0.67
CA THR A 84 25.33 10.44 -0.05
C THR A 84 24.64 11.77 -0.39
N GLY A 85 23.58 11.76 -1.20
CA GLY A 85 22.89 12.97 -1.64
C GLY A 85 23.72 13.86 -2.58
N LYS A 86 24.78 13.33 -3.19
CA LYS A 86 25.72 14.05 -4.06
C LYS A 86 25.46 13.85 -5.56
N MET A 87 24.39 13.17 -5.95
CA MET A 87 24.03 12.96 -7.36
C MET A 87 23.83 14.31 -8.07
N PRO A 88 24.47 14.57 -9.24
CA PRO A 88 24.38 15.87 -9.91
C PRO A 88 22.95 16.33 -10.20
N GLN A 89 22.06 15.38 -10.49
CA GLN A 89 20.62 15.60 -10.57
C GLN A 89 19.96 14.67 -9.56
N MET A 90 19.88 15.13 -8.31
CA MET A 90 19.28 14.36 -7.23
C MET A 90 17.77 14.25 -7.48
N PRO A 91 17.21 13.03 -7.54
CA PRO A 91 15.76 12.87 -7.55
C PRO A 91 15.17 13.32 -6.22
N VAL A 92 13.89 13.70 -6.24
CA VAL A 92 13.13 14.07 -5.03
C VAL A 92 11.95 13.13 -4.83
N ILE A 93 11.53 12.96 -3.58
CA ILE A 93 10.22 12.37 -3.26
C ILE A 93 9.23 13.52 -3.07
N GLN A 94 8.19 13.53 -3.90
CA GLN A 94 7.10 14.49 -3.83
C GLN A 94 5.95 13.89 -3.03
N CYS A 95 5.61 14.52 -1.92
CA CYS A 95 4.44 14.16 -1.14
C CYS A 95 3.33 15.19 -1.32
N GLY A 96 2.08 14.73 -1.40
CA GLY A 96 0.93 15.61 -1.53
C GLY A 96 -0.33 15.05 -0.89
N VAL A 97 -1.15 15.94 -0.32
CA VAL A 97 -2.50 15.64 0.15
C VAL A 97 -3.50 16.28 -0.80
N PHE A 98 -4.46 15.50 -1.27
CA PHE A 98 -5.51 15.92 -2.17
C PHE A 98 -6.88 15.68 -1.51
N LYS A 99 -7.79 16.63 -1.69
CA LYS A 99 -9.18 16.48 -1.25
C LYS A 99 -9.98 15.73 -2.32
N GLY A 100 -10.79 14.77 -1.88
CA GLY A 100 -11.53 13.87 -2.76
C GLY A 100 -10.65 12.75 -3.30
N THR A 101 -11.03 12.22 -4.46
CA THR A 101 -10.44 11.02 -5.07
C THR A 101 -9.58 11.33 -6.29
N ASN A 102 -9.41 12.63 -6.62
CA ASN A 102 -8.67 13.12 -7.78
C ASN A 102 -7.68 14.22 -7.39
N ARG A 103 -6.82 14.62 -8.34
CA ARG A 103 -5.73 15.59 -8.11
C ARG A 103 -6.14 17.07 -8.27
N ALA A 104 -7.44 17.38 -8.37
CA ALA A 104 -7.92 18.73 -8.67
C ALA A 104 -7.77 19.70 -7.49
N HIS A 105 -7.89 19.21 -6.25
CA HIS A 105 -7.89 20.05 -5.05
C HIS A 105 -6.73 19.68 -4.13
N PHE A 106 -5.68 20.50 -4.22
CA PHE A 106 -4.46 20.32 -3.47
C PHE A 106 -4.59 20.91 -2.06
N VAL A 107 -4.23 20.15 -1.02
CA VAL A 107 -4.32 20.57 0.39
C VAL A 107 -2.95 20.89 0.97
N ASP A 108 -1.95 20.04 0.73
CA ASP A 108 -0.59 20.21 1.28
C ASP A 108 0.46 19.50 0.42
N ARG A 109 1.65 20.10 0.25
CA ARG A 109 2.75 19.59 -0.60
C ARG A 109 4.04 19.66 0.18
N ARG A 110 4.88 18.63 0.04
CA ARG A 110 6.30 18.73 0.37
C ARG A 110 7.13 18.01 -0.67
N GLU A 111 8.33 18.51 -0.89
CA GLU A 111 9.36 17.82 -1.66
C GLU A 111 10.53 17.56 -0.72
N PHE A 112 11.03 16.32 -0.75
CA PHE A 112 12.15 15.90 0.09
C PHE A 112 13.39 15.71 -0.77
N GLU A 113 14.44 16.43 -0.41
CA GLU A 113 15.78 16.40 -1.02
C GLU A 113 16.77 15.70 -0.06
N GLY A 114 18.05 15.60 -0.46
CA GLY A 114 19.10 14.93 0.31
C GLY A 114 19.31 13.50 -0.14
N SER A 115 19.88 12.65 0.72
CA SER A 115 20.13 11.25 0.39
C SER A 115 18.83 10.45 0.27
N ILE A 116 18.83 9.38 -0.53
CA ILE A 116 17.61 8.60 -0.77
C ILE A 116 16.99 7.98 0.49
N GLN A 117 17.80 7.65 1.52
CA GLN A 117 17.30 7.17 2.80
C GLN A 117 16.67 8.28 3.65
N GLU A 118 17.20 9.50 3.61
CA GLU A 118 16.61 10.66 4.30
C GLU A 118 15.29 11.05 3.65
N GLN A 119 15.24 11.08 2.32
CA GLN A 119 14.01 11.35 1.58
C GLN A 119 12.93 10.33 1.91
N MET A 120 13.28 9.04 1.97
CA MET A 120 12.35 7.96 2.31
C MET A 120 11.81 8.13 3.74
N GLU A 121 12.67 8.39 4.71
CA GLU A 121 12.25 8.60 6.11
C GLU A 121 11.35 9.83 6.23
N ALA A 122 11.72 10.95 5.60
CA ALA A 122 10.93 12.17 5.64
C ALA A 122 9.56 12.00 4.97
N ALA A 123 9.48 11.28 3.85
CA ALA A 123 8.24 10.93 3.19
C ALA A 123 7.36 10.01 4.05
N TYR A 124 7.97 9.03 4.73
CA TYR A 124 7.25 8.16 5.66
C TYR A 124 6.66 8.94 6.83
N GLN A 125 7.46 9.79 7.50
CA GLN A 125 6.98 10.64 8.58
C GLN A 125 5.89 11.61 8.11
N TYR A 126 6.04 12.17 6.91
CA TYR A 126 5.00 13.00 6.30
C TYR A 126 3.67 12.25 6.15
N VAL A 127 3.69 10.99 5.71
CA VAL A 127 2.45 10.21 5.63
C VAL A 127 1.84 10.03 7.02
N LEU A 128 2.65 9.67 8.03
CA LEU A 128 2.18 9.48 9.41
C LEU A 128 1.56 10.77 10.00
N GLU A 129 2.15 11.94 9.71
CA GLU A 129 1.62 13.25 10.11
C GLU A 129 0.25 13.57 9.52
N LYS A 130 -0.13 12.93 8.41
CA LYS A 130 -1.33 13.28 7.61
C LYS A 130 -2.43 12.23 7.64
N ILE A 131 -2.12 10.99 8.02
CA ILE A 131 -3.13 9.94 8.21
C ILE A 131 -3.73 10.04 9.61
N ASN A 132 -4.98 9.60 9.74
CA ASN A 132 -5.68 9.61 11.00
C ASN A 132 -5.10 8.54 11.94
N MET A 133 -4.99 8.90 13.21
CA MET A 133 -4.69 7.97 14.29
C MET A 133 -5.97 7.76 15.10
N GLY A 134 -6.45 6.51 15.11
CA GLY A 134 -7.60 6.09 15.90
C GLY A 134 -7.17 5.45 17.22
N MET A 135 -8.14 5.17 18.09
CA MET A 135 -7.91 4.41 19.32
C MET A 135 -8.49 2.99 19.18
N THR A 136 -7.68 1.98 19.45
CA THR A 136 -8.12 0.58 19.59
C THR A 136 -7.83 0.11 21.02
N ILE A 137 -8.76 -0.63 21.64
CA ILE A 137 -8.52 -1.23 22.96
C ILE A 137 -7.94 -2.63 22.74
N MET A 138 -6.68 -2.83 23.13
CA MET A 138 -6.00 -4.13 23.10
C MET A 138 -5.85 -4.62 24.55
N GLY A 139 -6.76 -5.52 24.96
CA GLY A 139 -6.80 -6.02 26.35
C GLY A 139 -7.28 -4.95 27.35
N MET A 140 -6.48 -4.64 28.37
CA MET A 140 -6.81 -3.60 29.37
C MET A 140 -6.35 -2.19 28.98
N TYR A 141 -5.60 -2.04 27.88
CA TYR A 141 -4.95 -0.78 27.52
C TYR A 141 -5.47 -0.25 26.19
N ARG A 142 -5.60 1.08 26.11
CA ARG A 142 -5.81 1.78 24.85
C ARG A 142 -4.50 1.85 24.09
N GLN A 143 -4.54 1.56 22.80
CA GLN A 143 -3.44 1.77 21.87
C GLN A 143 -3.90 2.72 20.77
N ASP A 144 -3.07 3.73 20.51
CA ASP A 144 -3.22 4.57 19.34
C ASP A 144 -2.75 3.78 18.12
N VAL A 145 -3.63 3.60 17.14
CA VAL A 145 -3.38 2.80 15.93
C VAL A 145 -3.71 3.67 14.72
N TYR A 146 -2.75 3.78 13.81
CA TYR A 146 -2.94 4.46 12.54
C TYR A 146 -4.01 3.78 11.69
N GLU A 147 -4.73 4.55 10.88
CA GLU A 147 -5.77 3.99 10.01
C GLU A 147 -5.24 3.10 8.88
N LEU A 148 -3.93 3.18 8.59
CA LEU A 148 -3.21 2.37 7.60
C LEU A 148 -2.02 1.67 8.28
N PRO A 149 -1.64 0.44 7.87
CA PRO A 149 -0.49 -0.25 8.44
C PRO A 149 0.81 0.51 8.13
N THR A 150 1.49 0.98 9.18
CA THR A 150 2.69 1.82 9.02
C THR A 150 3.84 1.07 8.37
N ASP A 151 4.01 -0.22 8.68
CA ASP A 151 5.02 -1.06 8.04
C ASP A 151 4.79 -1.21 6.54
N SER A 152 3.53 -1.25 6.10
CA SER A 152 3.16 -1.28 4.69
C SER A 152 3.48 0.05 4.00
N ILE A 153 3.23 1.19 4.65
CA ILE A 153 3.62 2.51 4.11
C ILE A 153 5.14 2.57 3.91
N ARG A 154 5.91 2.16 4.93
CA ARG A 154 7.37 2.13 4.88
C ARG A 154 7.88 1.23 3.76
N GLU A 155 7.32 0.03 3.62
CA GLU A 155 7.65 -0.92 2.56
C GLU A 155 7.35 -0.35 1.16
N LEU A 156 6.20 0.30 0.97
CA LEU A 156 5.83 0.90 -0.32
C LEU A 156 6.80 2.00 -0.75
N ILE A 157 7.16 2.92 0.17
CA ILE A 157 8.10 4.01 -0.14
C ILE A 157 9.51 3.45 -0.37
N ALA A 158 9.96 2.50 0.44
CA ALA A 158 11.27 1.85 0.26
C ALA A 158 11.37 1.11 -1.09
N ASN A 159 10.31 0.39 -1.47
CA ASN A 159 10.25 -0.30 -2.76
C ASN A 159 10.21 0.69 -3.93
N ALA A 160 9.50 1.81 -3.77
CA ALA A 160 9.52 2.88 -4.78
C ALA A 160 10.95 3.38 -5.03
N VAL A 161 11.76 3.57 -3.98
CA VAL A 161 13.17 4.01 -4.08
C VAL A 161 14.07 2.92 -4.68
N ALA A 162 13.95 1.67 -4.23
CA ALA A 162 14.80 0.57 -4.67
C ALA A 162 14.52 0.12 -6.11
N HIS A 163 13.28 0.24 -6.58
CA HIS A 163 12.84 -0.20 -7.90
C HIS A 163 12.65 0.94 -8.92
N ARG A 164 12.82 2.21 -8.52
CA ARG A 164 12.75 3.39 -9.40
C ARG A 164 13.71 3.28 -10.59
N SER A 165 13.25 3.61 -11.78
CA SER A 165 14.13 3.91 -12.91
C SER A 165 14.73 5.31 -12.72
N TYR A 166 16.01 5.35 -12.36
CA TYR A 166 16.76 6.61 -12.21
C TYR A 166 17.20 7.23 -13.54
N LEU A 167 16.90 6.56 -14.66
CA LEU A 167 17.10 7.09 -16.00
C LEU A 167 15.95 8.00 -16.46
N GLU A 168 14.79 7.89 -15.82
CA GLU A 168 13.61 8.68 -16.14
C GLU A 168 13.57 9.94 -15.23
N PRO A 169 13.15 11.10 -15.76
CA PRO A 169 13.19 12.38 -15.04
C PRO A 169 12.07 12.55 -13.99
N GLY A 170 11.09 11.65 -13.95
CA GLY A 170 9.95 11.72 -13.03
C GLY A 170 10.36 11.55 -11.56
N ASN A 171 9.53 12.03 -10.64
CA ASN A 171 9.77 11.87 -9.19
C ASN A 171 8.95 10.72 -8.63
N ILE A 172 9.39 10.15 -7.49
CA ILE A 172 8.51 9.30 -6.70
C ILE A 172 7.42 10.21 -6.14
N GLN A 173 6.17 9.81 -6.30
CA GLN A 173 5.01 10.56 -5.80
C GLN A 173 4.28 9.76 -4.73
N VAL A 174 4.17 10.33 -3.54
CA VAL A 174 3.42 9.79 -2.40
C VAL A 174 2.19 10.68 -2.21
N ALA A 175 1.04 10.24 -2.69
CA ALA A 175 -0.18 11.04 -2.74
C ALA A 175 -1.26 10.47 -1.83
N LEU A 176 -1.72 11.27 -0.88
CA LEU A 176 -2.84 10.94 0.00
C LEU A 176 -4.13 11.55 -0.55
N PHE A 177 -5.15 10.71 -0.66
CA PHE A 177 -6.52 11.07 -1.03
C PHE A 177 -7.48 10.74 0.12
N ASP A 178 -8.73 11.16 0.00
CA ASP A 178 -9.77 10.87 0.99
C ASP A 178 -10.03 9.36 1.14
N ASP A 179 -9.74 8.56 0.10
CA ASP A 179 -10.04 7.13 0.02
C ASP A 179 -8.81 6.22 -0.06
N ARG A 180 -7.60 6.75 -0.31
CA ARG A 180 -6.39 5.92 -0.48
C ARG A 180 -5.08 6.68 -0.30
N LEU A 181 -4.00 5.92 -0.10
CA LEU A 181 -2.63 6.33 -0.33
C LEU A 181 -2.17 5.76 -1.68
N GLU A 182 -1.62 6.60 -2.55
CA GLU A 182 -0.93 6.19 -3.78
C GLU A 182 0.58 6.39 -3.62
N VAL A 183 1.38 5.39 -3.98
CA VAL A 183 2.83 5.51 -4.12
C VAL A 183 3.18 5.17 -5.56
N THR A 184 3.62 6.17 -6.33
CA THR A 184 4.00 6.05 -7.75
C THR A 184 5.51 6.18 -7.88
N SER A 185 6.14 5.22 -8.55
CA SER A 185 7.58 5.24 -8.85
C SER A 185 7.82 5.25 -10.36
N PRO A 186 8.76 6.08 -10.84
CA PRO A 186 9.15 6.10 -12.25
C PRO A 186 9.68 4.76 -12.74
N GLY A 187 9.26 4.36 -13.95
CA GLY A 187 9.66 3.14 -14.62
C GLY A 187 8.60 2.04 -14.54
N MET A 188 8.29 1.46 -15.71
CA MET A 188 7.45 0.25 -15.85
C MET A 188 8.10 -0.98 -15.21
N LEU A 189 7.36 -2.07 -15.01
CA LEU A 189 7.93 -3.34 -14.54
C LEU A 189 9.09 -3.83 -15.44
N LEU A 190 10.13 -4.39 -14.83
CA LEU A 190 11.25 -4.99 -15.58
C LEU A 190 10.76 -6.15 -16.44
N ASN A 191 11.49 -6.42 -17.53
CA ASN A 191 11.21 -7.58 -18.37
C ASN A 191 11.18 -8.86 -17.52
N ASN A 192 10.13 -9.68 -17.74
CA ASN A 192 9.85 -10.92 -17.02
C ASN A 192 9.36 -10.77 -15.56
N VAL A 193 9.20 -9.55 -15.06
CA VAL A 193 8.46 -9.27 -13.83
C VAL A 193 7.00 -8.99 -14.19
N THR A 194 6.07 -9.69 -13.55
CA THR A 194 4.63 -9.46 -13.69
C THR A 194 4.01 -9.29 -12.32
N ILE A 195 2.86 -8.62 -12.24
CA ILE A 195 2.09 -8.48 -11.00
C ILE A 195 1.84 -9.85 -10.36
N SER A 196 1.46 -10.86 -11.16
CA SER A 196 1.24 -12.23 -10.66
C SER A 196 2.47 -12.83 -9.98
N LYS A 197 3.66 -12.68 -10.56
CA LYS A 197 4.91 -13.16 -9.95
C LYS A 197 5.25 -12.39 -8.68
N MET A 198 5.01 -11.07 -8.65
CA MET A 198 5.23 -10.25 -7.46
C MET A 198 4.34 -10.70 -6.30
N MET A 199 3.10 -11.08 -6.58
CA MET A 199 2.18 -11.66 -5.59
C MET A 199 2.69 -12.99 -5.02
N GLU A 200 3.43 -13.78 -5.80
CA GLU A 200 4.11 -15.01 -5.36
C GLU A 200 5.45 -14.74 -4.65
N GLY A 201 5.83 -13.47 -4.47
CA GLY A 201 7.07 -13.06 -3.81
C GLY A 201 8.29 -12.98 -4.74
N TYR A 202 8.11 -13.06 -6.06
CA TYR A 202 9.21 -12.81 -6.99
C TYR A 202 9.58 -11.31 -6.98
N SER A 203 10.82 -11.01 -6.60
CA SER A 203 11.36 -9.66 -6.63
C SER A 203 12.71 -9.63 -7.35
N LYS A 204 12.83 -8.76 -8.36
CA LYS A 204 14.07 -8.43 -9.04
C LYS A 204 14.33 -6.92 -8.84
N PRO A 205 15.29 -6.53 -7.98
CA PRO A 205 15.60 -5.11 -7.78
C PRO A 205 16.19 -4.51 -9.05
N ARG A 206 15.66 -3.35 -9.47
CA ARG A 206 16.22 -2.57 -10.59
C ARG A 206 17.57 -1.95 -10.24
N ASN A 207 17.76 -1.63 -8.96
CA ASN A 207 18.98 -1.04 -8.42
C ASN A 207 19.57 -1.99 -7.36
N PRO A 208 20.35 -3.02 -7.75
CA PRO A 208 20.86 -4.02 -6.83
C PRO A 208 21.86 -3.48 -5.78
N ALA A 209 22.65 -2.47 -6.10
CA ALA A 209 23.57 -1.84 -5.15
C ALA A 209 22.81 -1.10 -4.06
N ILE A 210 21.78 -0.32 -4.45
CA ILE A 210 20.86 0.33 -3.50
C ILE A 210 20.14 -0.72 -2.65
N ALA A 211 19.60 -1.77 -3.27
CA ALA A 211 18.90 -2.83 -2.55
C ALA A 211 19.81 -3.55 -1.53
N ARG A 212 21.08 -3.81 -1.87
CA ARG A 212 22.05 -4.40 -0.93
C ARG A 212 22.35 -3.45 0.24
N ALA A 213 22.54 -2.16 -0.04
CA ALA A 213 22.76 -1.14 0.97
C ALA A 213 21.54 -1.02 1.91
N PHE A 214 20.32 -0.93 1.35
CA PHE A 214 19.08 -0.84 2.12
C PHE A 214 18.82 -2.09 2.96
N ALA A 215 19.14 -3.28 2.44
CA ALA A 215 19.01 -4.50 3.21
C ALA A 215 20.02 -4.57 4.38
N TYR A 216 21.24 -4.04 4.20
CA TYR A 216 22.19 -3.89 5.31
C TYR A 216 21.64 -2.92 6.36
N MET A 217 21.11 -1.77 5.92
CA MET A 217 20.50 -0.73 6.77
C MET A 217 19.16 -1.16 7.40
N LYS A 218 18.71 -2.40 7.19
CA LYS A 218 17.42 -2.93 7.67
C LYS A 218 16.20 -2.13 7.19
N ILE A 219 16.32 -1.48 6.03
CA ILE A 219 15.24 -0.75 5.38
C ILE A 219 14.35 -1.72 4.57
N ILE A 220 14.95 -2.69 3.88
CA ILE A 220 14.21 -3.69 3.11
C ILE A 220 14.63 -5.11 3.48
N GLU A 221 13.76 -6.07 3.19
CA GLU A 221 14.06 -7.50 3.29
C GLU A 221 14.42 -8.09 1.92
N LYS A 222 15.16 -9.21 1.91
CA LYS A 222 15.64 -9.86 0.67
C LYS A 222 14.79 -11.05 0.20
N TRP A 223 13.70 -11.37 0.89
CA TRP A 223 12.93 -12.60 0.66
C TRP A 223 11.69 -12.41 -0.22
N GLY A 224 11.49 -11.21 -0.79
CA GLY A 224 10.31 -10.93 -1.63
C GLY A 224 8.99 -10.91 -0.87
N THR A 225 9.06 -10.82 0.47
CA THR A 225 7.92 -10.80 1.39
C THR A 225 7.18 -9.47 1.41
N GLY A 226 7.73 -8.41 0.82
CA GLY A 226 7.17 -7.05 0.88
C GLY A 226 5.75 -6.94 0.35
N ILE A 227 5.53 -7.36 -0.90
CA ILE A 227 4.19 -7.32 -1.53
C ILE A 227 3.22 -8.30 -0.84
N PRO A 228 3.56 -9.58 -0.59
CA PRO A 228 2.67 -10.47 0.16
C PRO A 228 2.24 -9.90 1.52
N ARG A 229 3.17 -9.37 2.31
CA ARG A 229 2.87 -8.78 3.63
C ARG A 229 2.03 -7.52 3.55
N LEU A 230 2.15 -6.72 2.50
CA LEU A 230 1.26 -5.58 2.26
C LEU A 230 -0.19 -6.05 2.14
N PHE A 231 -0.44 -7.13 1.38
CA PHE A 231 -1.78 -7.68 1.21
C PHE A 231 -2.32 -8.28 2.51
N GLU A 232 -1.51 -9.07 3.21
CA GLU A 232 -1.85 -9.64 4.52
C GLU A 232 -2.16 -8.53 5.54
N ALA A 233 -1.31 -7.50 5.65
CA ALA A 233 -1.52 -6.39 6.58
C ALA A 233 -2.80 -5.59 6.26
N CYS A 234 -3.11 -5.39 4.97
CA CYS A 234 -4.36 -4.74 4.59
C CYS A 234 -5.58 -5.60 4.97
N GLU A 235 -5.51 -6.92 4.79
CA GLU A 235 -6.57 -7.84 5.22
C GLU A 235 -6.74 -7.83 6.74
N GLU A 236 -5.65 -7.89 7.51
CA GLU A 236 -5.67 -7.82 8.97
C GLU A 236 -6.25 -6.49 9.49
N TYR A 237 -5.96 -5.38 8.80
CA TYR A 237 -6.55 -4.08 9.11
C TYR A 237 -8.02 -3.96 8.67
N GLY A 238 -8.55 -4.90 7.89
CA GLY A 238 -9.88 -4.82 7.28
C GLY A 238 -9.97 -3.71 6.23
N LEU A 239 -8.89 -3.50 5.47
CA LEU A 239 -8.83 -2.57 4.35
C LEU A 239 -9.18 -3.30 3.04
N PRO A 240 -9.68 -2.56 2.03
CA PRO A 240 -9.79 -3.12 0.69
C PRO A 240 -8.43 -3.59 0.18
N LYS A 241 -8.43 -4.62 -0.68
CA LYS A 241 -7.20 -5.16 -1.27
C LYS A 241 -6.41 -4.04 -1.98
N PRO A 242 -5.09 -3.96 -1.75
CA PRO A 242 -4.23 -3.06 -2.49
C PRO A 242 -4.30 -3.33 -4.00
N GLU A 243 -4.05 -2.29 -4.78
CA GLU A 243 -4.01 -2.39 -6.24
C GLU A 243 -2.60 -2.06 -6.74
N LEU A 244 -2.07 -2.92 -7.61
CA LEU A 244 -0.80 -2.74 -8.29
C LEU A 244 -1.09 -2.35 -9.75
N VAL A 245 -0.64 -1.17 -10.16
CA VAL A 245 -0.94 -0.59 -11.47
C VAL A 245 0.36 -0.35 -12.22
N ASP A 246 0.50 -0.97 -13.40
CA ASP A 246 1.53 -0.61 -14.37
C ASP A 246 0.94 0.49 -15.28
N PHE A 247 1.40 1.72 -15.09
CA PHE A 247 0.85 2.94 -15.68
C PHE A 247 1.74 3.43 -16.83
N ASP A 248 1.94 2.59 -17.84
CA ASP A 248 2.64 2.90 -19.11
C ASP A 248 3.82 3.87 -18.98
N GLY A 249 4.78 3.51 -18.12
CA GLY A 249 5.97 4.33 -17.85
C GLY A 249 6.27 4.48 -16.37
N ASP A 250 5.27 4.33 -15.51
CA ASP A 250 5.40 4.36 -14.05
C ASP A 250 4.75 3.11 -13.43
N PHE A 251 5.18 2.73 -12.23
CA PHE A 251 4.50 1.71 -11.42
C PHE A 251 3.87 2.37 -10.19
N ARG A 252 2.60 2.07 -9.93
CA ARG A 252 1.84 2.63 -8.80
C ARG A 252 1.26 1.54 -7.93
N VAL A 253 1.31 1.76 -6.62
CA VAL A 253 0.57 0.97 -5.64
C VAL A 253 -0.45 1.85 -4.92
N ASN A 254 -1.70 1.39 -4.89
CA ASN A 254 -2.79 2.03 -4.18
C ASN A 254 -3.10 1.21 -2.92
N MET A 255 -3.03 1.83 -1.74
CA MET A 255 -3.49 1.27 -0.48
C MET A 255 -4.73 2.04 -0.01
N TYR A 256 -5.86 1.36 0.02
CA TYR A 256 -7.16 1.99 0.26
C TYR A 256 -7.44 2.18 1.75
N ARG A 257 -8.14 3.26 2.08
CA ARG A 257 -8.69 3.54 3.41
C ARG A 257 -9.97 2.74 3.62
N LYS A 258 -10.40 2.58 4.88
CA LYS A 258 -11.72 2.04 5.18
C LYS A 258 -12.80 2.93 4.59
N VAL A 259 -13.75 2.31 3.90
CA VAL A 259 -15.00 2.97 3.54
C VAL A 259 -15.72 3.32 4.86
N LYS A 260 -16.05 4.60 5.07
CA LYS A 260 -16.81 5.05 6.25
C LYS A 260 -18.15 4.29 6.29
N GLY A 261 -18.21 3.24 7.09
CA GLY A 261 -19.32 2.30 7.17
C GLY A 261 -19.01 0.98 7.89
N GLU A 262 -17.74 0.55 7.91
CA GLU A 262 -17.31 -0.71 8.54
C GLU A 262 -16.35 -0.48 9.72
N PHE A 263 -16.90 -0.06 10.86
CA PHE A 263 -16.28 -0.35 12.16
C PHE A 263 -16.84 -1.67 12.66
N GLY A 264 -16.42 -2.77 12.02
CA GLY A 264 -16.55 -4.10 12.58
C GLY A 264 -15.45 -4.30 13.61
N VAL A 265 -15.75 -3.99 14.88
CA VAL A 265 -14.89 -4.38 15.99
C VAL A 265 -14.94 -5.90 16.08
N ASN A 266 -13.91 -6.60 15.61
CA ASN A 266 -13.67 -8.00 15.97
C ASN A 266 -13.19 -8.04 17.43
N GLY A 267 -14.14 -7.82 18.34
CA GLY A 267 -13.98 -8.06 19.76
C GLY A 267 -14.24 -9.54 20.03
N VAL A 268 -13.19 -10.23 20.49
CA VAL A 268 -13.26 -11.58 21.05
C VAL A 268 -14.38 -11.64 22.10
N THR A 269 -15.29 -12.58 21.91
CA THR A 269 -16.45 -12.83 22.77
C THR A 269 -16.00 -13.37 24.12
N THR A 270 -16.14 -12.60 25.19
CA THR A 270 -16.22 -13.13 26.55
C THR A 270 -17.67 -13.05 27.00
N GLN A 271 -18.24 -14.22 27.28
CA GLN A 271 -19.59 -14.38 27.80
C GLN A 271 -19.71 -13.73 29.18
N THR A 272 -20.68 -12.81 29.35
CA THR A 272 -21.40 -12.70 30.62
C THR A 272 -22.83 -12.21 30.40
N THR A 273 -23.77 -12.98 30.94
CA THR A 273 -25.21 -12.78 31.00
C THR A 273 -25.56 -11.57 31.89
N GLN A 274 -26.52 -10.74 31.46
CA GLN A 274 -27.75 -10.33 32.20
C GLN A 274 -28.28 -8.92 31.83
N THR A 275 -29.47 -8.96 31.23
CA THR A 275 -30.67 -8.11 31.42
C THR A 275 -30.72 -6.59 31.19
N HIS A 276 -31.64 -6.27 30.26
CA HIS A 276 -32.66 -5.21 30.22
C HIS A 276 -32.34 -3.76 29.83
N GLN A 277 -32.95 -3.42 28.68
CA GLN A 277 -33.61 -2.16 28.30
C GLN A 277 -32.73 -0.94 28.01
N SER A 278 -32.59 -0.61 26.73
CA SER A 278 -33.38 0.49 26.14
C SER A 278 -33.16 0.58 24.62
N THR A 279 -34.29 0.65 23.93
CA THR A 279 -34.51 0.75 22.49
C THR A 279 -34.09 2.13 22.00
N GLN A 280 -33.22 2.21 20.99
CA GLN A 280 -33.29 3.29 19.98
C GLN A 280 -32.63 2.84 18.67
N SER A 281 -33.48 2.79 17.65
CA SER A 281 -33.31 2.29 16.29
C SER A 281 -32.18 2.96 15.49
N LYS A 282 -31.29 2.15 14.90
CA LYS A 282 -30.42 2.56 13.78
C LYS A 282 -31.24 2.53 12.48
N LYS A 283 -31.56 3.70 11.93
CA LYS A 283 -32.03 3.85 10.54
C LYS A 283 -30.88 3.55 9.57
N SER A 284 -30.95 2.43 8.86
CA SER A 284 -30.16 2.17 7.65
C SER A 284 -30.90 2.76 6.44
N THR A 285 -30.31 3.74 5.77
CA THR A 285 -30.90 4.34 4.58
C THR A 285 -30.77 3.38 3.39
N LEU A 286 -31.89 2.87 2.87
CA LEU A 286 -31.94 2.00 1.68
C LEU A 286 -31.51 2.78 0.43
N SER A 287 -30.67 2.18 -0.43
CA SER A 287 -30.33 2.76 -1.74
C SER A 287 -31.52 2.72 -2.70
N ASP A 288 -31.50 3.51 -3.78
CA ASP A 288 -32.61 3.53 -4.74
C ASP A 288 -32.83 2.18 -5.45
N ASP A 289 -31.77 1.39 -5.64
CA ASP A 289 -31.88 0.02 -6.13
C ASP A 289 -32.47 -0.92 -5.07
N ASP A 290 -32.15 -0.71 -3.79
CA ASP A 290 -32.80 -1.45 -2.70
C ASP A 290 -34.31 -1.14 -2.68
N LYS A 291 -34.71 0.11 -2.86
CA LYS A 291 -36.14 0.48 -2.92
C LYS A 291 -36.85 -0.18 -4.09
N LYS A 292 -36.26 -0.15 -5.30
CA LYS A 292 -36.86 -0.73 -6.52
C LYS A 292 -37.16 -2.22 -6.39
N ILE A 293 -36.18 -3.00 -5.92
CA ILE A 293 -36.41 -4.44 -5.79
C ILE A 293 -37.29 -4.77 -4.57
N LEU A 294 -37.24 -3.97 -3.49
CA LEU A 294 -38.13 -4.16 -2.34
C LEU A 294 -39.60 -3.86 -2.69
N GLU A 295 -39.85 -2.79 -3.45
CA GLU A 295 -41.18 -2.44 -3.97
C GLU A 295 -41.72 -3.55 -4.88
N LEU A 296 -40.87 -4.09 -5.75
CA LEU A 296 -41.28 -5.17 -6.64
C LEU A 296 -41.56 -6.48 -5.90
N VAL A 297 -40.74 -6.81 -4.89
CA VAL A 297 -40.98 -7.96 -4.00
C VAL A 297 -42.24 -7.78 -3.16
N HIS A 298 -42.56 -6.56 -2.74
CA HIS A 298 -43.79 -6.24 -2.02
C HIS A 298 -45.04 -6.44 -2.90
N ASN A 299 -45.00 -5.94 -4.14
CA ASN A 299 -46.13 -5.97 -5.06
C ASN A 299 -46.36 -7.37 -5.68
N TYR A 300 -45.30 -8.14 -5.91
CA TYR A 300 -45.38 -9.44 -6.58
C TYR A 300 -44.58 -10.55 -5.86
N PRO A 301 -44.93 -10.89 -4.60
CA PRO A 301 -44.10 -11.72 -3.71
C PRO A 301 -43.82 -13.15 -4.21
N SER A 302 -44.67 -13.67 -5.10
CA SER A 302 -44.58 -15.03 -5.66
C SER A 302 -43.75 -15.14 -6.95
N MET A 303 -43.25 -14.01 -7.49
CA MET A 303 -42.40 -14.03 -8.68
C MET A 303 -41.10 -14.82 -8.46
N SER A 304 -40.65 -15.47 -9.52
CA SER A 304 -39.34 -16.10 -9.60
C SER A 304 -38.23 -15.06 -9.74
N GLN A 305 -37.00 -15.45 -9.40
CA GLN A 305 -35.82 -14.59 -9.56
C GLN A 305 -35.59 -14.15 -11.02
N ARG A 306 -36.02 -14.95 -12.01
CA ARG A 306 -35.95 -14.58 -13.43
C ARG A 306 -36.99 -13.53 -13.80
N GLU A 307 -38.18 -13.61 -13.24
CA GLU A 307 -39.24 -12.60 -13.49
C GLU A 307 -38.85 -11.25 -12.88
N TYR A 308 -38.31 -11.23 -11.65
CA TYR A 308 -37.73 -10.00 -11.07
C TYR A 308 -36.60 -9.41 -11.93
N ALA A 309 -35.76 -10.25 -12.52
CA ALA A 309 -34.67 -9.82 -13.39
C ALA A 309 -35.19 -9.17 -14.68
N ASN A 310 -36.20 -9.76 -15.30
CA ASN A 310 -36.82 -9.23 -16.51
C ASN A 310 -37.51 -7.89 -16.24
N GLU A 311 -38.27 -7.78 -15.15
CA GLU A 311 -39.03 -6.56 -14.81
C GLU A 311 -38.11 -5.38 -14.44
N LEU A 312 -36.99 -5.63 -13.78
CA LEU A 312 -36.02 -4.60 -13.41
C LEU A 312 -34.98 -4.31 -14.51
N GLY A 313 -34.94 -5.09 -15.59
CA GLY A 313 -33.87 -5.03 -16.59
C GLY A 313 -32.50 -5.39 -16.00
N TRP A 314 -32.47 -6.24 -14.97
CA TRP A 314 -31.25 -6.64 -14.26
C TRP A 314 -30.79 -8.02 -14.72
N ASN A 315 -29.50 -8.31 -14.59
CA ASN A 315 -29.04 -9.69 -14.73
C ASN A 315 -29.46 -10.51 -13.50
N LEU A 316 -29.58 -11.83 -13.68
CA LEU A 316 -30.07 -12.74 -12.64
C LEU A 316 -29.20 -12.72 -11.37
N ASP A 317 -27.90 -12.51 -11.50
CA ASP A 317 -26.97 -12.51 -10.37
C ASP A 317 -27.08 -11.23 -9.53
N ARG A 318 -27.42 -10.09 -10.13
CA ARG A 318 -27.78 -8.86 -9.43
C ARG A 318 -29.05 -9.06 -8.62
N VAL A 319 -30.09 -9.67 -9.18
CA VAL A 319 -31.31 -10.00 -8.42
C VAL A 319 -31.01 -10.94 -7.25
N LYS A 320 -30.24 -12.01 -7.46
CA LYS A 320 -29.81 -12.92 -6.38
C LYS A 320 -29.05 -12.18 -5.28
N TYR A 321 -28.17 -11.26 -5.66
CA TYR A 321 -27.42 -10.43 -4.72
C TYR A 321 -28.36 -9.60 -3.85
N TYR A 322 -29.29 -8.84 -4.44
CA TYR A 322 -30.20 -7.99 -3.68
C TYR A 322 -31.19 -8.79 -2.81
N LEU A 323 -31.74 -9.91 -3.30
CA LEU A 323 -32.60 -10.77 -2.47
C LEU A 323 -31.85 -11.39 -1.29
N ARG A 324 -30.57 -11.76 -1.48
CA ARG A 324 -29.71 -12.24 -0.39
C ARG A 324 -29.43 -11.12 0.61
N LYS A 325 -29.05 -9.93 0.11
CA LYS A 325 -28.81 -8.73 0.92
C LYS A 325 -30.03 -8.39 1.79
N MET A 326 -31.22 -8.35 1.20
CA MET A 326 -32.48 -8.05 1.91
C MET A 326 -32.88 -9.13 2.91
N LYS A 327 -32.62 -10.41 2.60
CA LYS A 327 -32.83 -11.51 3.56
C LYS A 327 -31.87 -11.42 4.75
N THR A 328 -30.60 -11.07 4.50
CA THR A 328 -29.59 -10.86 5.56
C THR A 328 -29.89 -9.62 6.40
N GLN A 329 -30.49 -8.58 5.80
CA GLN A 329 -30.96 -7.38 6.50
C GLN A 329 -32.32 -7.55 7.18
N GLU A 330 -32.87 -8.76 7.20
CA GLU A 330 -34.20 -9.07 7.77
C GLU A 330 -35.35 -8.24 7.20
N LEU A 331 -35.19 -7.71 5.98
CA LEU A 331 -36.22 -6.92 5.29
C LEU A 331 -37.24 -7.80 4.58
N ILE A 332 -36.83 -9.00 4.17
CA ILE A 332 -37.69 -9.99 3.52
C ILE A 332 -37.40 -11.40 4.05
N LYS A 333 -38.41 -12.26 4.06
CA LYS A 333 -38.33 -13.67 4.44
C LYS A 333 -39.01 -14.53 3.39
N ARG A 334 -38.45 -15.71 3.11
CA ARG A 334 -39.10 -16.69 2.22
C ARG A 334 -40.06 -17.54 3.04
N VAL A 335 -41.33 -17.57 2.65
CA VAL A 335 -42.38 -18.42 3.24
C VAL A 335 -42.75 -19.52 2.25
N GLY A 336 -42.78 -20.78 2.69
CA GLY A 336 -43.07 -21.95 1.86
C GLY A 336 -41.82 -22.66 1.32
N ASN A 337 -42.03 -23.65 0.45
CA ASN A 337 -40.95 -24.49 -0.08
C ASN A 337 -40.13 -23.76 -1.17
N SER A 338 -39.01 -24.36 -1.59
CA SER A 338 -38.10 -23.77 -2.59
C SER A 338 -38.70 -23.58 -3.99
N HIS A 339 -39.78 -24.29 -4.33
CA HIS A 339 -40.40 -24.32 -5.66
C HIS A 339 -41.72 -23.54 -5.76
N SER A 340 -42.43 -23.33 -4.64
CA SER A 340 -43.75 -22.68 -4.59
C SER A 340 -43.90 -21.66 -3.45
N GLY A 341 -42.79 -21.28 -2.81
CA GLY A 341 -42.78 -20.25 -1.77
C GLY A 341 -42.89 -18.83 -2.32
N TYR A 342 -43.23 -17.87 -1.46
CA TYR A 342 -43.29 -16.44 -1.77
C TYR A 342 -42.41 -15.65 -0.78
N TRP A 343 -42.07 -14.43 -1.13
CA TRP A 343 -41.34 -13.50 -0.25
C TRP A 343 -42.32 -12.68 0.59
N GLU A 344 -42.13 -12.66 1.89
CA GLU A 344 -42.83 -11.82 2.85
C GLU A 344 -41.91 -10.66 3.24
N VAL A 345 -42.36 -9.42 3.09
CA VAL A 345 -41.60 -8.23 3.51
C VAL A 345 -41.83 -8.01 5.01
N LEU A 346 -40.75 -7.94 5.79
CA LEU A 346 -40.76 -7.94 7.26
C LEU A 346 -40.61 -6.54 7.89
N ALA A 347 -40.46 -5.48 7.10
CA ALA A 347 -40.29 -4.13 7.63
C ALA A 347 -41.63 -3.47 7.99
N GLU A 348 -41.69 -2.77 9.12
CA GLU A 348 -42.69 -1.72 9.40
C GLU A 348 -42.67 -0.70 8.25
N VAL A 349 -43.61 -0.84 7.31
CA VAL A 349 -43.78 0.04 6.15
C VAL A 349 -44.33 1.38 6.64
N ASN A 350 -43.45 2.34 6.92
CA ASN A 350 -43.88 3.73 7.14
C ASN A 350 -42.93 4.78 6.55
N GLN A 351 -42.06 4.41 5.59
CA GLN A 351 -41.10 5.36 4.98
C GLN A 351 -40.94 5.21 3.46
N LEU A 352 -41.92 4.62 2.76
CA LEU A 352 -41.94 4.62 1.29
C LEU A 352 -42.82 5.75 0.69
N GLN A 353 -43.26 6.74 1.49
CA GLN A 353 -44.11 7.84 1.01
C GLN A 353 -43.70 9.25 1.51
N ASN A 354 -42.41 9.57 1.64
CA ASN A 354 -41.98 10.97 1.67
C ASN A 354 -40.69 11.19 0.90
#